data_AF-A0A1U7GNK6-F1
#
_entry.id   AF-A0A1U7GNK6-F1
#
_cell.length_a   1.000
_cell.length_b   1.000
_cell.length_c   1.000
_cell.angle_alpha   90.00
_cell.angle_beta   90.00
_cell.angle_gamma   90.00
#
_symmetry.space_group_name_H-M   'P 1'
#
loop_
_entity.id
_entity.type
_entity.pdbx_description
1 polymer ?
#
loop_
_entity_poly.entity_id
_entity_poly.type
_entity_poly.pdbx_seq_one_letter_code
_entity_poly.pdbx_strand_id
1 'polypeptide(L)'
;MECMGPECAATILEWLRARAEGAPAATPTAGQVPRQGLLWKAAPYQEDAPAITSAAEMAGAVEHLNYAVFRRYQNQLTRAERGRLDNSIENALFKIDRYLARLDDVERASHEAEVARLRDEVRDHKERAERLRLQARRAELKLAQLTTLSPETFEEFVGELFEAMGYEVAQVGGSGDEGIDIHLRRSGLRAVVQCKYHKRGVVGSPELQKFLGSVHHAHAHKGYFVTTSTFSLAAEKFAADHPIELVDGPRIVELVTQALGPGARKEPEPSWF
;
A
#
# COMPACT_ATOMS: atom_id res chain seq x y z
N MET A 1 -11.12 -28.96 -19.70
CA MET A 1 -10.29 -28.53 -20.85
C MET A 1 -8.91 -28.25 -20.27
N GLU A 2 -7.96 -29.07 -20.71
CA GLU A 2 -6.51 -29.20 -20.41
C GLU A 2 -5.89 -28.38 -19.26
N CYS A 3 -5.32 -29.12 -18.31
CA CYS A 3 -4.42 -28.62 -17.28
C CYS A 3 -3.11 -28.12 -17.93
N MET A 4 -2.86 -26.82 -17.89
CA MET A 4 -1.54 -26.27 -18.18
C MET A 4 -0.62 -26.57 -17.00
N GLY A 5 0.04 -27.71 -17.07
CA GLY A 5 1.12 -28.10 -16.17
C GLY A 5 2.44 -27.34 -16.46
N PRO A 6 3.61 -28.00 -16.34
CA PRO A 6 4.95 -27.41 -16.15
C PRO A 6 5.46 -26.44 -17.25
N GLU A 7 4.71 -26.22 -18.32
CA GLU A 7 5.05 -25.31 -19.42
C GLU A 7 5.01 -23.83 -19.00
N CYS A 8 4.13 -23.42 -18.06
CA CYS A 8 4.11 -22.04 -17.54
C CYS A 8 5.40 -21.68 -16.78
N ALA A 9 6.01 -22.63 -16.09
CA ALA A 9 7.27 -22.41 -15.36
C ALA A 9 8.46 -22.23 -16.31
N ALA A 10 8.46 -22.93 -17.45
CA ALA A 10 9.49 -22.81 -18.48
C ALA A 10 9.46 -21.43 -19.15
N THR A 11 8.28 -20.91 -19.48
CA THR A 11 8.11 -19.58 -20.09
C THR A 11 8.55 -18.45 -19.17
N ILE A 12 8.30 -18.58 -17.85
CA ILE A 12 8.74 -17.60 -16.85
C ILE A 12 10.27 -17.61 -16.69
N LEU A 13 10.91 -18.78 -16.76
CA LEU A 13 12.37 -18.91 -16.65
C LEU A 13 13.10 -18.41 -17.91
N GLU A 14 12.56 -18.63 -19.12
CA GLU A 14 13.09 -18.03 -20.35
C GLU A 14 12.97 -16.50 -20.33
N TRP A 15 11.83 -15.98 -19.87
CA TRP A 15 11.61 -14.55 -19.72
C TRP A 15 12.59 -13.89 -18.73
N LEU A 16 12.92 -14.58 -17.63
CA LEU A 16 13.91 -14.12 -16.65
C LEU A 16 15.35 -14.17 -17.18
N ARG A 17 15.71 -15.18 -17.97
CA ARG A 17 17.04 -15.30 -18.61
C ARG A 17 17.29 -14.21 -19.66
N ALA A 18 16.30 -13.96 -20.53
CA ALA A 18 16.39 -12.89 -21.54
C ALA A 18 16.59 -11.49 -20.92
N ARG A 19 16.16 -11.29 -19.67
CA ARG A 19 16.37 -10.06 -18.90
C ARG A 19 17.72 -9.98 -18.19
N ALA A 20 18.29 -11.14 -17.81
CA ALA A 20 19.59 -11.23 -17.15
C ALA A 20 20.75 -11.07 -18.13
N GLU A 21 20.58 -11.48 -19.40
CA GLU A 21 21.64 -11.48 -20.41
C GLU A 21 21.81 -10.15 -21.18
N GLY A 22 21.06 -9.10 -20.83
CA GLY A 22 21.34 -7.70 -21.17
C GLY A 22 21.81 -7.43 -22.61
N ALA A 23 20.90 -7.02 -23.49
CA ALA A 23 21.26 -6.48 -24.81
C ALA A 23 22.38 -5.42 -24.68
N PRO A 24 23.44 -5.48 -25.50
CA PRO A 24 24.54 -4.52 -25.41
C PRO A 24 24.00 -3.11 -25.67
N ALA A 25 24.22 -2.22 -24.72
CA ALA A 25 23.84 -0.81 -24.84
C ALA A 25 24.54 -0.22 -26.08
N ALA A 26 23.75 0.20 -27.06
CA ALA A 26 24.26 0.96 -28.20
C ALA A 26 24.85 2.28 -27.68
N THR A 27 26.14 2.48 -27.92
CA THR A 27 26.84 3.74 -27.62
C THR A 27 26.23 4.86 -28.48
N PRO A 28 25.71 5.95 -27.89
CA PRO A 28 25.20 7.06 -28.68
C PRO A 28 26.38 7.77 -29.36
N THR A 29 26.26 7.94 -30.67
CA THR A 29 27.17 8.75 -31.49
C THR A 29 27.17 10.20 -31.03
N ALA A 30 28.37 10.77 -30.92
CA ALA A 30 28.59 12.16 -30.54
C ALA A 30 27.90 13.10 -31.55
N GLY A 31 26.94 13.91 -31.10
CA GLY A 31 26.44 14.99 -31.94
C GLY A 31 25.16 15.70 -31.55
N GLN A 32 24.24 15.10 -30.80
CA GLN A 32 22.97 15.77 -30.44
C GLN A 32 22.52 15.39 -29.03
N VAL A 33 22.78 16.29 -28.08
CA VAL A 33 22.24 16.20 -26.72
C VAL A 33 20.89 16.94 -26.70
N PRO A 34 19.75 16.27 -26.46
CA PRO A 34 18.49 16.97 -26.26
C PRO A 34 18.56 17.80 -24.97
N ARG A 35 18.11 19.06 -25.06
CA ARG A 35 18.17 20.08 -23.98
C ARG A 35 17.43 19.71 -22.69
N GLN A 36 16.78 18.56 -22.59
CA GLN A 36 16.19 18.05 -21.34
C GLN A 36 17.19 17.32 -20.42
N GLY A 37 18.42 17.08 -20.89
CA GLY A 37 19.45 16.33 -20.14
C GLY A 37 20.31 17.13 -19.15
N LEU A 38 19.99 18.39 -18.84
CA LEU A 38 20.85 19.22 -17.99
C LEU A 38 20.52 19.20 -16.49
N LEU A 39 19.44 18.55 -16.04
CA LEU A 39 19.01 18.74 -14.66
C LEU A 39 19.62 17.80 -13.63
N TRP A 40 20.12 16.61 -13.97
CA TRP A 40 20.70 15.73 -12.94
C TRP A 40 21.81 14.83 -13.49
N LYS A 41 23.05 15.33 -13.45
CA LYS A 41 24.20 14.45 -13.22
C LYS A 41 24.28 14.22 -11.71
N ALA A 42 24.23 12.95 -11.28
CA ALA A 42 24.58 12.60 -9.92
C ALA A 42 26.08 12.87 -9.73
N ALA A 43 26.40 14.10 -9.28
CA ALA A 43 27.76 14.43 -8.88
C ALA A 43 28.05 13.75 -7.53
N PRO A 44 29.27 13.20 -7.33
CA PRO A 44 29.71 12.74 -6.02
C PRO A 44 29.63 13.88 -5.00
N TYR A 45 29.46 13.53 -3.72
CA TYR A 45 29.45 14.48 -2.60
C TYR A 45 30.67 15.41 -2.69
N GLN A 46 30.41 16.71 -2.82
CA GLN A 46 31.41 17.77 -2.72
C GLN A 46 31.08 18.56 -1.46
N GLU A 47 32.08 18.88 -0.63
CA GLU A 47 31.91 19.76 0.54
C GLU A 47 31.32 21.14 0.16
N ASP A 48 31.46 21.52 -1.11
CA ASP A 48 30.94 22.72 -1.74
C ASP A 48 29.63 22.51 -2.53
N ALA A 49 28.83 21.47 -2.23
CA ALA A 49 27.51 21.30 -2.83
C ALA A 49 26.72 22.63 -2.73
N PRO A 50 26.04 23.11 -3.79
CA PRO A 50 25.58 24.50 -3.89
C PRO A 50 24.76 24.85 -2.66
N ALA A 51 25.36 25.71 -1.82
CA ALA A 51 24.77 26.17 -0.59
C ALA A 51 23.67 27.16 -0.97
N ILE A 52 22.50 27.05 -0.33
CA ILE A 52 21.49 28.10 -0.42
C ILE A 52 22.12 29.38 0.12
N THR A 53 22.21 30.42 -0.70
CA THR A 53 22.86 31.69 -0.39
C THR A 53 21.88 32.84 -0.22
N SER A 54 20.64 32.68 -0.72
CA SER A 54 19.61 33.72 -0.68
C SER A 54 18.25 33.20 -0.24
N ALA A 55 17.38 34.11 0.19
CA ALA A 55 16.00 33.79 0.55
C ALA A 55 15.19 33.22 -0.65
N ALA A 56 15.50 33.65 -1.88
CA ALA A 56 14.88 33.10 -3.09
C ALA A 56 15.30 31.64 -3.34
N GLU A 57 16.58 31.32 -3.13
CA GLU A 57 17.06 29.93 -3.21
C GLU A 57 16.50 29.07 -2.08
N MET A 58 16.26 29.66 -0.90
CA MET A 58 15.58 29.00 0.22
C MET A 58 14.14 28.63 -0.15
N ALA A 59 13.39 29.58 -0.72
CA ALA A 59 12.04 29.32 -1.22
C ALA A 59 12.02 28.20 -2.28
N GLY A 60 12.96 28.23 -3.24
CA GLY A 60 13.09 27.16 -4.24
C GLY A 60 13.45 25.80 -3.64
N ALA A 61 14.26 25.76 -2.58
CA ALA A 61 14.57 24.53 -1.87
C ALA A 61 13.35 23.95 -1.14
N VAL A 62 12.51 24.81 -0.56
CA VAL A 62 11.24 24.44 0.06
C VAL A 62 10.26 23.88 -0.97
N GLU A 63 10.10 24.55 -2.12
CA GLU A 63 9.27 24.04 -3.23
C GLU A 63 9.74 22.68 -3.72
N HIS A 64 11.06 22.51 -3.88
CA HIS A 64 11.65 21.22 -4.28
C HIS A 64 11.41 20.13 -3.23
N LEU A 65 11.53 20.45 -1.94
CA LEU A 65 11.22 19.52 -0.86
C LEU A 65 9.75 19.08 -0.91
N ASN A 66 8.82 20.04 -1.05
CA ASN A 66 7.39 19.76 -1.19
C ASN A 66 7.11 18.83 -2.38
N TYR A 67 7.67 19.14 -3.54
CA TYR A 67 7.52 18.30 -4.72
C TYR A 67 8.10 16.89 -4.52
N ALA A 68 9.29 16.79 -3.90
CA ALA A 68 9.93 15.50 -3.64
C ALA A 68 9.10 14.64 -2.66
N VAL A 69 8.56 15.25 -1.59
CA VAL A 69 7.67 14.59 -0.61
C VAL A 69 6.39 14.12 -1.28
N PHE A 70 5.70 15.01 -2.00
CA PHE A 70 4.50 14.68 -2.76
C PHE A 70 4.75 13.50 -3.69
N ARG A 71 5.79 13.59 -4.53
CA ARG A 71 6.13 12.53 -5.49
C ARG A 71 6.48 11.23 -4.78
N ARG A 72 7.16 11.29 -3.63
CA ARG A 72 7.64 10.12 -2.89
C ARG A 72 6.52 9.32 -2.22
N TYR A 73 5.51 10.00 -1.70
CA TYR A 73 4.47 9.37 -0.87
C TYR A 73 3.11 9.27 -1.55
N GLN A 74 2.87 10.02 -2.64
CA GLN A 74 1.59 9.99 -3.35
C GLN A 74 1.64 9.24 -4.69
N ASN A 75 2.82 8.89 -5.20
CA ASN A 75 2.95 8.18 -6.47
C ASN A 75 3.44 6.74 -6.32
N GLN A 76 3.10 5.91 -7.30
CA GLN A 76 3.69 4.59 -7.48
C GLN A 76 5.10 4.74 -8.08
N LEU A 77 6.09 4.21 -7.38
CA LEU A 77 7.50 4.39 -7.72
C LEU A 77 8.24 3.06 -7.65
N THR A 78 9.19 2.89 -8.56
CA THR A 78 10.16 1.79 -8.48
C THR A 78 11.04 1.93 -7.23
N ARG A 79 11.72 0.84 -6.83
CA ARG A 79 12.69 0.89 -5.71
C ARG A 79 13.79 1.94 -5.93
N ALA A 80 14.29 2.04 -7.16
CA ALA A 80 15.33 3.00 -7.51
C ALA A 80 14.82 4.46 -7.46
N GLU A 81 13.59 4.72 -7.87
CA GLU A 81 12.98 6.06 -7.77
C GLU A 81 12.71 6.47 -6.32
N ARG A 82 12.23 5.54 -5.49
CA ARG A 82 12.07 5.79 -4.05
C ARG A 82 13.39 6.21 -3.42
N GLY A 83 14.45 5.44 -3.63
CA GLY A 83 15.78 5.77 -3.11
C GLY A 83 16.29 7.13 -3.59
N ARG A 84 16.08 7.46 -4.88
CA ARG A 84 16.45 8.79 -5.41
C ARG A 84 15.70 9.93 -4.73
N LEU A 85 14.40 9.76 -4.49
CA LEU A 85 13.59 10.79 -3.83
C LEU A 85 13.86 10.89 -2.33
N ASP A 86 14.10 9.76 -1.65
CA ASP A 86 14.51 9.75 -0.23
C ASP A 86 15.81 10.55 -0.07
N ASN A 87 16.81 10.29 -0.93
CA ASN A 87 18.05 11.07 -0.97
C ASN A 87 17.80 12.55 -1.31
N SER A 88 16.84 12.85 -2.20
CA SER A 88 16.50 14.22 -2.57
C SER A 88 15.88 14.99 -1.40
N ILE A 89 15.00 14.36 -0.63
CA ILE A 89 14.37 14.92 0.58
C ILE A 89 15.45 15.21 1.64
N GLU A 90 16.31 14.22 1.91
CA GLU A 90 17.40 14.37 2.89
C GLU A 90 18.38 15.48 2.50
N ASN A 91 18.79 15.53 1.23
CA ASN A 91 19.67 16.58 0.73
C ASN A 91 19.02 17.97 0.79
N ALA A 92 17.72 18.08 0.53
CA ALA A 92 17.01 19.36 0.60
C ALA A 92 16.93 19.87 2.04
N LEU A 93 16.52 19.01 2.98
CA LEU A 93 16.49 19.33 4.41
C LEU A 93 17.88 19.73 4.92
N PHE A 94 18.92 18.98 4.56
CA PHE A 94 20.30 19.31 4.95
C PHE A 94 20.75 20.69 4.47
N LYS A 95 20.42 21.05 3.22
CA LYS A 95 20.75 22.37 2.66
C LYS A 95 20.00 23.49 3.36
N ILE A 96 18.73 23.28 3.67
CA ILE A 96 17.89 24.20 4.44
C ILE A 96 18.52 24.43 5.82
N ASP A 97 18.89 23.36 6.52
CA ASP A 97 19.47 23.43 7.87
C ASP A 97 20.78 24.23 7.89
N ARG A 98 21.64 23.99 6.89
CA ARG A 98 22.88 24.74 6.71
C ARG A 98 22.63 26.21 6.38
N TYR A 99 21.52 26.55 5.74
CA TYR A 99 21.12 27.93 5.50
C TYR A 99 20.63 28.61 6.78
N LEU A 100 19.69 28.00 7.49
CA LEU A 100 19.16 28.52 8.76
C LEU A 100 20.26 28.75 9.80
N ALA A 101 21.28 27.89 9.85
CA ALA A 101 22.42 28.03 10.75
C ALA A 101 23.28 29.28 10.48
N ARG A 102 23.20 29.87 9.28
CA ARG A 102 23.95 31.08 8.90
C ARG A 102 23.15 32.36 9.10
N LEU A 103 21.82 32.27 9.29
CA LEU A 103 20.95 33.41 9.53
C LEU A 103 21.05 33.89 10.98
N ASP A 104 20.73 35.17 11.19
CA ASP A 104 20.48 35.69 12.52
C ASP A 104 19.20 35.11 13.13
N ASP A 105 18.98 35.33 14.43
CA ASP A 105 17.87 34.70 15.16
C ASP A 105 16.50 35.18 14.68
N VAL A 106 16.38 36.41 14.16
CA VAL A 106 15.11 36.98 13.69
C VAL A 106 14.73 36.40 12.33
N GLU A 107 15.68 36.40 11.40
CA GLU A 107 15.51 35.81 10.07
C GLU A 107 15.29 34.30 10.16
N ARG A 108 16.04 33.61 11.03
CA ARG A 108 15.84 32.18 11.29
C ARG A 108 14.43 31.88 11.80
N ALA A 109 13.96 32.63 12.80
CA ALA A 109 12.63 32.42 13.38
C ALA A 109 11.51 32.57 12.33
N SER A 110 11.69 33.45 11.34
CA SER A 110 10.72 33.65 10.26
C SER A 110 10.53 32.41 9.37
N HIS A 111 11.57 31.58 9.21
CA HIS A 111 11.55 30.37 8.38
C HIS A 111 11.35 29.09 9.20
N GLU A 112 11.72 29.10 10.48
CA GLU A 112 11.75 27.91 11.33
C GLU A 112 10.37 27.26 11.48
N ALA A 113 9.31 28.06 11.58
CA ALA A 113 7.94 27.56 11.67
C ALA A 113 7.50 26.80 10.41
N GLU A 114 7.91 27.25 9.22
CA GLU A 114 7.60 26.58 7.96
C GLU A 114 8.39 25.28 7.82
N VAL A 115 9.69 25.32 8.09
CA VAL A 115 10.57 24.15 8.01
C VAL A 115 10.18 23.09 9.04
N ALA A 116 9.75 23.50 10.25
CA ALA A 116 9.23 22.59 11.26
C ALA A 116 7.98 21.84 10.77
N ARG A 117 7.00 22.54 10.18
CA ARG A 117 5.80 21.91 9.61
C ARG A 117 6.15 20.88 8.53
N LEU A 118 7.06 21.21 7.63
CA LEU A 118 7.48 20.30 6.56
C LEU A 118 8.20 19.06 7.10
N ARG A 119 9.02 19.21 8.15
CA ARG A 119 9.67 18.08 8.81
C ARG A 119 8.64 17.16 9.48
N ASP A 120 7.65 17.73 10.15
CA ASP A 120 6.57 16.97 10.76
C ASP A 120 5.81 16.17 9.69
N GLU A 121 5.46 16.80 8.56
CA GLU A 121 4.81 16.13 7.44
C GLU A 121 5.66 14.99 6.85
N VAL A 122 6.96 15.22 6.66
CA VAL A 122 7.90 14.17 6.20
C VAL A 122 7.96 13.00 7.18
N ARG A 123 8.02 13.28 8.49
CA ARG A 123 8.04 12.26 9.54
C ARG A 123 6.75 11.44 9.51
N ASP A 124 5.59 12.08 9.52
CA ASP A 124 4.29 11.41 9.52
C ASP A 124 4.12 10.53 8.26
N HIS A 125 4.58 11.01 7.11
CA HIS A 125 4.61 10.22 5.88
C HIS A 125 5.54 9.00 5.98
N LYS A 126 6.75 9.15 6.56
CA LYS A 126 7.67 8.03 6.79
C LYS A 126 7.04 7.00 7.72
N GLU A 127 6.52 7.41 8.86
CA GLU A 127 5.89 6.52 9.84
C GLU A 127 4.69 5.77 9.25
N ARG A 128 3.82 6.46 8.52
CA ARG A 128 2.70 5.82 7.81
C ARG A 128 3.18 4.81 6.78
N ALA A 129 4.20 5.15 5.99
CA ALA A 129 4.76 4.26 4.98
C ALA A 129 5.42 3.02 5.60
N GLU A 130 6.13 3.18 6.71
CA GLU A 130 6.73 2.06 7.45
C GLU A 130 5.67 1.17 8.09
N ARG A 131 4.63 1.76 8.70
CA ARG A 131 3.51 1.01 9.27
C ARG A 131 2.85 0.12 8.22
N LEU A 132 2.50 0.69 7.07
CA LEU A 132 1.92 -0.05 5.95
C LEU A 132 2.87 -1.14 5.42
N ARG A 133 4.18 -0.88 5.37
CA ARG A 133 5.17 -1.86 4.95
C ARG A 133 5.32 -3.02 5.95
N LEU A 134 5.30 -2.73 7.24
CA LEU A 134 5.35 -3.76 8.28
C LEU A 134 4.06 -4.59 8.28
N GLN A 135 2.91 -3.94 8.11
CA GLN A 135 1.62 -4.61 7.89
C GLN A 135 1.68 -5.52 6.66
N ALA A 136 2.20 -5.04 5.52
CA ALA A 136 2.40 -5.84 4.32
C ALA A 136 3.22 -7.11 4.58
N ARG A 137 4.38 -6.95 5.22
CA ARG A 137 5.27 -8.07 5.54
C ARG A 137 4.63 -9.06 6.51
N ARG A 138 3.90 -8.58 7.52
CA ARG A 138 3.18 -9.44 8.46
C ARG A 138 2.09 -10.22 7.74
N ALA A 139 1.32 -9.56 6.89
CA ALA A 139 0.29 -10.21 6.10
C ALA A 139 0.85 -11.26 5.13
N GLU A 140 2.00 -11.02 4.48
CA GLU A 140 2.69 -12.05 3.68
C GLU A 140 3.07 -13.29 4.51
N LEU A 141 3.59 -13.08 5.73
CA LEU A 141 3.92 -14.18 6.65
C LEU A 141 2.68 -14.94 7.12
N LYS A 142 1.60 -14.23 7.47
CA LYS A 142 0.32 -14.81 7.87
C LYS A 142 -0.34 -15.56 6.71
N LEU A 143 -0.23 -15.06 5.48
CA LEU A 143 -0.68 -15.73 4.26
C LEU A 143 0.08 -17.04 4.03
N ALA A 144 1.40 -17.04 4.22
CA ALA A 144 2.21 -18.26 4.15
C ALA A 144 1.82 -19.31 5.23
N GLN A 145 1.16 -18.88 6.31
CA GLN A 145 0.73 -19.69 7.44
C GLN A 145 -0.80 -19.78 7.56
N LEU A 146 -1.57 -19.41 6.52
CA LEU A 146 -3.02 -19.22 6.60
C LEU A 146 -3.74 -20.48 7.13
N THR A 147 -3.24 -21.67 6.78
CA THR A 147 -3.81 -22.97 7.19
C THR A 147 -3.48 -23.36 8.63
N THR A 148 -2.61 -22.62 9.33
CA THR A 148 -2.18 -22.89 10.70
C THR A 148 -2.55 -21.80 11.70
N LEU A 149 -3.17 -20.70 11.26
CA LEU A 149 -3.62 -19.61 12.15
C LEU A 149 -4.69 -20.08 13.14
N SER A 150 -4.77 -19.40 14.29
CA SER A 150 -5.95 -19.50 15.17
C SER A 150 -7.11 -18.69 14.58
N PRO A 151 -8.38 -18.97 14.94
CA PRO A 151 -9.52 -18.16 14.52
C PRO A 151 -9.36 -16.67 14.82
N GLU A 152 -8.89 -16.33 16.02
CA GLU A 152 -8.68 -14.95 16.47
C GLU A 152 -7.59 -14.27 15.63
N THR A 153 -6.49 -14.98 15.38
CA THR A 153 -5.40 -14.45 14.54
C THR A 153 -5.84 -14.27 13.09
N PHE A 154 -6.77 -15.10 12.62
CA PHE A 154 -7.35 -14.97 11.28
C PHE A 154 -8.25 -13.74 11.17
N GLU A 155 -9.10 -13.48 12.17
CA GLU A 155 -9.89 -12.24 12.26
C GLU A 155 -9.00 -11.00 12.26
N GLU A 156 -7.94 -11.01 13.09
CA GLU A 156 -6.96 -9.92 13.11
C GLU A 156 -6.30 -9.68 11.75
N PHE A 157 -5.90 -10.76 11.07
CA PHE A 157 -5.31 -10.69 9.75
C PHE A 157 -6.26 -10.10 8.71
N VAL A 158 -7.52 -10.52 8.72
CA VAL A 158 -8.54 -9.99 7.80
C VAL A 158 -8.76 -8.50 8.08
N GLY A 159 -8.77 -8.08 9.34
CA GLY A 159 -8.81 -6.66 9.71
C GLY A 159 -7.63 -5.87 9.16
N GLU A 160 -6.41 -6.35 9.35
CA GLU A 160 -5.19 -5.72 8.79
C GLU A 160 -5.24 -5.61 7.26
N LEU A 161 -5.78 -6.63 6.58
CA LEU A 161 -5.95 -6.64 5.12
C LEU A 161 -6.91 -5.53 4.66
N PHE A 162 -8.08 -5.40 5.29
CA PHE A 162 -9.02 -4.33 4.95
C PHE A 162 -8.47 -2.94 5.29
N GLU A 163 -7.72 -2.79 6.39
CA GLU A 163 -7.04 -1.53 6.71
C GLU A 163 -6.05 -1.14 5.61
N ALA A 164 -5.27 -2.11 5.12
CA ALA A 164 -4.34 -1.90 4.01
C ALA A 164 -5.03 -1.52 2.70
N MET A 165 -6.23 -2.05 2.46
CA MET A 165 -7.09 -1.66 1.34
C MET A 165 -7.71 -0.26 1.51
N GLY A 166 -7.52 0.38 2.67
CA GLY A 166 -7.94 1.75 2.94
C GLY A 166 -9.28 1.89 3.66
N TYR A 167 -9.75 0.84 4.33
CA TYR A 167 -10.92 0.92 5.21
C TYR A 167 -10.53 1.39 6.61
N GLU A 168 -11.42 2.13 7.26
CA GLU A 168 -11.41 2.29 8.72
C GLU A 168 -11.96 1.01 9.34
N VAL A 169 -11.19 0.39 10.24
CA VAL A 169 -11.49 -0.93 10.81
C VAL A 169 -11.76 -0.78 12.30
N ALA A 170 -12.89 -1.33 12.75
CA ALA A 170 -13.19 -1.52 14.17
C ALA A 170 -13.48 -3.01 14.40
N GLN A 171 -12.58 -3.69 15.12
CA GLN A 171 -12.80 -5.08 15.52
C GLN A 171 -13.92 -5.15 16.56
N VAL A 172 -14.82 -6.11 16.39
CA VAL A 172 -15.77 -6.50 17.42
C VAL A 172 -15.09 -7.61 18.20
N GLY A 173 -14.91 -7.40 19.50
CA GLY A 173 -14.34 -8.44 20.36
C GLY A 173 -15.40 -8.92 21.35
N GLY A 174 -15.71 -10.20 21.35
CA GLY A 174 -16.44 -10.82 22.45
C GLY A 174 -17.28 -12.04 22.08
N SER A 175 -17.94 -12.61 23.09
CA SER A 175 -19.01 -13.57 22.90
C SER A 175 -20.34 -12.83 22.96
N GLY A 176 -20.78 -12.24 21.85
CA GLY A 176 -22.10 -11.59 21.74
C GLY A 176 -22.42 -11.03 20.35
N ASP A 177 -21.59 -11.32 19.37
CA ASP A 177 -21.30 -10.37 18.28
C ASP A 177 -22.27 -10.51 17.10
N GLU A 178 -23.40 -11.18 17.32
CA GLU A 178 -24.43 -11.48 16.32
C GLU A 178 -23.88 -12.08 15.00
N GLY A 179 -22.66 -12.64 15.03
CA GLY A 179 -21.97 -13.16 13.84
C GLY A 179 -21.22 -12.13 12.99
N ILE A 180 -20.84 -10.97 13.55
CA ILE A 180 -19.97 -9.97 12.91
C ILE A 180 -18.68 -9.84 13.71
N ASP A 181 -17.54 -10.03 13.06
CA ASP A 181 -16.23 -9.95 13.72
C ASP A 181 -15.58 -8.57 13.49
N ILE A 182 -15.94 -7.87 12.39
CA ILE A 182 -15.32 -6.59 12.02
C ILE A 182 -16.34 -5.62 11.42
N HIS A 183 -16.32 -4.37 11.88
CA HIS A 183 -16.97 -3.25 11.21
C HIS A 183 -15.98 -2.48 10.34
N LEU A 184 -16.40 -2.17 9.12
CA LEU A 184 -15.64 -1.39 8.15
C LEU A 184 -16.36 -0.09 7.81
N ARG A 185 -15.60 0.98 7.66
CA ARG A 185 -16.09 2.25 7.11
C ARG A 185 -15.16 2.79 6.04
N ARG A 186 -15.72 3.36 4.99
CA ARG A 186 -14.97 4.08 3.95
C ARG A 186 -15.90 5.01 3.20
N SER A 187 -15.50 6.27 3.02
CA SER A 187 -16.24 7.26 2.22
C SER A 187 -17.73 7.40 2.62
N GLY A 188 -18.05 7.29 3.92
CA GLY A 188 -19.42 7.34 4.43
C GLY A 188 -20.23 6.04 4.32
N LEU A 189 -19.69 5.02 3.67
CA LEU A 189 -20.28 3.68 3.62
C LEU A 189 -19.84 2.83 4.81
N ARG A 190 -20.74 1.92 5.19
CA ARG A 190 -20.57 0.92 6.24
C ARG A 190 -20.60 -0.48 5.65
N ALA A 191 -19.64 -1.31 6.00
CA ALA A 191 -19.65 -2.74 5.72
C ALA A 191 -19.35 -3.54 7.00
N VAL A 192 -19.68 -4.82 6.98
CA VAL A 192 -19.37 -5.77 8.07
C VAL A 192 -18.67 -6.99 7.52
N VAL A 193 -17.86 -7.64 8.35
CA VAL A 193 -17.12 -8.85 7.99
C VAL A 193 -17.46 -9.95 8.98
N GLN A 194 -17.72 -11.13 8.44
CA GLN A 194 -17.70 -12.38 9.21
C GLN A 194 -16.55 -13.24 8.71
N CYS A 195 -15.66 -13.59 9.63
CA CYS A 195 -14.52 -14.44 9.46
C CYS A 195 -14.87 -15.85 9.95
N LYS A 196 -14.81 -16.82 9.05
CA LYS A 196 -14.96 -18.22 9.40
C LYS A 196 -13.71 -19.00 9.08
N TYR A 197 -12.93 -19.24 10.13
CA TYR A 197 -11.80 -20.14 10.05
C TYR A 197 -12.28 -21.59 9.98
N HIS A 198 -12.03 -22.25 8.85
CA HIS A 198 -12.39 -23.66 8.63
C HIS A 198 -11.24 -24.41 7.97
N LYS A 199 -10.68 -25.38 8.71
CA LYS A 199 -9.57 -26.24 8.21
C LYS A 199 -10.03 -27.27 7.19
N ARG A 200 -11.26 -27.79 7.33
CA ARG A 200 -11.85 -28.81 6.46
C ARG A 200 -13.38 -28.64 6.43
N GLY A 201 -13.96 -28.32 5.27
CA GLY A 201 -15.41 -28.23 5.08
C GLY A 201 -15.80 -27.09 4.15
N VAL A 202 -16.89 -27.26 3.41
CA VAL A 202 -17.40 -26.26 2.47
C VAL A 202 -18.43 -25.37 3.17
N VAL A 203 -18.32 -24.06 3.01
CA VAL A 203 -19.30 -23.11 3.57
C VAL A 203 -20.60 -23.18 2.75
N GLY A 204 -21.70 -23.49 3.45
CA GLY A 204 -23.02 -23.65 2.88
C GLY A 204 -23.85 -22.36 2.87
N SER A 205 -24.91 -22.32 2.05
CA SER A 205 -25.88 -21.21 2.05
C SER A 205 -26.55 -20.91 3.40
N PRO A 206 -26.79 -21.87 4.33
CA PRO A 206 -27.40 -21.55 5.62
C PRO A 206 -26.56 -20.60 6.47
N GLU A 207 -25.24 -20.59 6.28
CA GLU A 207 -24.36 -19.67 7.00
C GLU A 207 -24.45 -18.26 6.46
N LEU A 208 -24.48 -18.12 5.13
CA LEU A 208 -24.68 -16.82 4.49
C LEU A 208 -26.06 -16.24 4.79
N GLN A 209 -27.10 -17.08 4.90
CA GLN A 209 -28.44 -16.63 5.30
C GLN A 209 -28.45 -16.03 6.71
N LYS A 210 -27.72 -16.65 7.65
CA LYS A 210 -27.55 -16.10 9.00
C LYS A 210 -26.80 -14.78 8.95
N PHE A 211 -25.68 -14.74 8.22
CA PHE A 211 -24.88 -13.53 8.06
C PHE A 211 -25.66 -12.38 7.45
N LEU A 212 -26.52 -12.65 6.46
CA LEU A 212 -27.38 -11.63 5.86
C LEU A 212 -28.26 -10.93 6.91
N GLY A 213 -28.76 -11.68 7.89
CA GLY A 213 -29.47 -11.13 9.04
C GLY A 213 -28.62 -10.12 9.81
N SER A 214 -27.36 -10.47 10.09
CA SER A 214 -26.39 -9.59 10.77
C SER A 214 -26.06 -8.34 9.94
N VAL A 215 -25.88 -8.47 8.62
CA VAL A 215 -25.66 -7.34 7.70
C VAL A 215 -26.81 -6.34 7.79
N HIS A 216 -28.05 -6.82 7.79
CA HIS A 216 -29.23 -5.96 7.93
C HIS A 216 -29.34 -5.33 9.33
N HIS A 217 -29.10 -6.12 10.38
CA HIS A 217 -29.13 -5.63 11.77
C HIS A 217 -28.13 -4.49 11.98
N ALA A 218 -26.90 -4.64 11.47
CA ALA A 218 -25.85 -3.63 11.55
C ALA A 218 -26.08 -2.41 10.63
N HIS A 219 -27.16 -2.42 9.84
CA HIS A 219 -27.45 -1.41 8.80
C HIS A 219 -26.24 -1.17 7.87
N ALA A 220 -25.55 -2.24 7.55
CA ALA A 220 -24.42 -2.24 6.64
C ALA A 220 -24.93 -2.26 5.20
N HIS A 221 -24.21 -1.56 4.33
CA HIS A 221 -24.49 -1.52 2.90
C HIS A 221 -23.98 -2.80 2.21
N LYS A 222 -22.98 -3.45 2.82
CA LYS A 222 -22.34 -4.66 2.31
C LYS A 222 -21.80 -5.55 3.43
N GLY A 223 -21.86 -6.85 3.23
CA GLY A 223 -21.19 -7.86 4.05
C GLY A 223 -20.03 -8.52 3.30
N TYR A 224 -18.98 -8.87 4.02
CA TYR A 224 -17.90 -9.72 3.54
C TYR A 224 -17.90 -11.02 4.34
N PHE A 225 -18.06 -12.16 3.67
CA PHE A 225 -17.91 -13.46 4.30
C PHE A 225 -16.56 -14.04 3.92
N VAL A 226 -15.67 -14.14 4.90
CA VAL A 226 -14.25 -14.44 4.70
C VAL A 226 -13.93 -15.79 5.29
N THR A 227 -13.31 -16.69 4.52
CA THR A 227 -12.98 -18.03 4.98
C THR A 227 -11.66 -18.53 4.40
N THR A 228 -10.99 -19.41 5.14
CA THR A 228 -9.81 -20.14 4.64
C THR A 228 -10.18 -21.36 3.79
N SER A 229 -11.47 -21.72 3.74
CA SER A 229 -11.97 -22.86 2.96
C SER A 229 -12.67 -22.40 1.68
N THR A 230 -13.51 -23.25 1.09
CA THR A 230 -14.27 -22.94 -0.13
C THR A 230 -15.76 -22.77 0.15
N PHE A 231 -16.46 -22.11 -0.77
CA PHE A 231 -17.91 -21.98 -0.75
C PHE A 231 -18.58 -23.07 -1.60
N SER A 232 -19.80 -23.43 -1.23
CA SER A 232 -20.64 -24.30 -2.06
C SER A 232 -21.28 -23.50 -3.19
N LEU A 233 -21.63 -24.15 -4.29
CA LEU A 233 -22.37 -23.50 -5.39
C LEU A 233 -23.69 -22.86 -4.91
N ALA A 234 -24.35 -23.44 -3.91
CA ALA A 234 -25.55 -22.86 -3.32
C ALA A 234 -25.25 -21.58 -2.54
N ALA A 235 -24.11 -21.51 -1.85
CA ALA A 235 -23.64 -20.32 -1.15
C ALA A 235 -23.27 -19.21 -2.16
N GLU A 236 -22.54 -19.55 -3.23
CA GLU A 236 -22.20 -18.61 -4.30
C GLU A 236 -23.44 -18.00 -4.96
N LYS A 237 -24.43 -18.83 -5.31
CA LYS A 237 -25.71 -18.35 -5.87
C LYS A 237 -26.44 -17.43 -4.90
N PHE A 238 -26.49 -17.80 -3.62
CA PHE A 238 -27.12 -16.97 -2.60
C PHE A 238 -26.42 -15.62 -2.45
N ALA A 239 -25.09 -15.60 -2.42
CA ALA A 239 -24.32 -14.35 -2.34
C ALA A 239 -24.53 -13.45 -3.55
N ALA A 240 -24.66 -14.02 -4.76
CA ALA A 240 -24.89 -13.24 -5.98
C ALA A 240 -26.19 -12.40 -5.96
N ASP A 241 -27.20 -12.86 -5.23
CA ASP A 241 -28.50 -12.19 -5.11
C ASP A 241 -28.57 -11.20 -3.93
N HIS A 242 -27.50 -11.06 -3.16
CA HIS A 242 -27.46 -10.35 -1.88
C HIS A 242 -26.23 -9.44 -1.77
N PRO A 243 -26.22 -8.44 -0.86
CA PRO A 243 -25.09 -7.54 -0.68
C PRO A 243 -23.96 -8.22 0.12
N ILE A 244 -23.57 -9.44 -0.28
CA ILE A 244 -22.54 -10.25 0.38
C ILE A 244 -21.45 -10.56 -0.64
N GLU A 245 -20.21 -10.20 -0.34
CA GLU A 245 -19.04 -10.62 -1.10
C GLU A 245 -18.36 -11.80 -0.42
N LEU A 246 -18.05 -12.83 -1.21
CA LEU A 246 -17.38 -14.04 -0.75
C LEU A 246 -15.88 -13.91 -0.95
N VAL A 247 -15.13 -14.21 0.11
CA VAL A 247 -13.67 -14.10 0.13
C VAL A 247 -13.10 -15.42 0.66
N ASP A 248 -12.71 -16.30 -0.26
CA ASP A 248 -12.08 -17.58 0.04
C ASP A 248 -10.55 -17.49 0.05
N GLY A 249 -9.86 -18.60 0.34
CA GLY A 249 -8.40 -18.65 0.41
C GLY A 249 -7.69 -18.04 -0.83
N PRO A 250 -8.00 -18.45 -2.06
CA PRO A 250 -7.48 -17.82 -3.27
C PRO A 250 -7.77 -16.32 -3.35
N ARG A 251 -9.01 -15.88 -3.06
CA ARG A 251 -9.36 -14.45 -3.08
C ARG A 251 -8.59 -13.65 -2.04
N ILE A 252 -8.32 -14.21 -0.86
CA ILE A 252 -7.45 -13.60 0.16
C ILE A 252 -6.05 -13.35 -0.41
N VAL A 253 -5.46 -14.33 -1.10
CA VAL A 253 -4.13 -14.19 -1.74
C VAL A 253 -4.16 -13.06 -2.77
N GLU A 254 -5.20 -12.97 -3.58
CA GLU A 254 -5.38 -11.89 -4.56
C GLU A 254 -5.46 -10.52 -3.86
N LEU A 255 -6.31 -10.39 -2.83
CA LEU A 255 -6.48 -9.15 -2.08
C LEU A 255 -5.18 -8.72 -1.39
N VAL A 256 -4.42 -9.65 -0.81
CA VAL A 256 -3.08 -9.37 -0.26
C VAL A 256 -2.16 -8.87 -1.37
N THR A 257 -2.15 -9.53 -2.53
CA THR A 257 -1.30 -9.11 -3.66
C THR A 257 -1.66 -7.70 -4.15
N GLN A 258 -2.95 -7.38 -4.18
CA GLN A 258 -3.47 -6.08 -4.61
C GLN A 258 -3.24 -4.97 -3.59
N ALA A 259 -3.40 -5.26 -2.30
CA ALA A 259 -3.30 -4.28 -1.23
C ALA A 259 -1.84 -4.06 -0.76
N LEU A 260 -1.01 -5.10 -0.82
CA LEU A 260 0.29 -5.16 -0.14
C LEU A 260 1.46 -5.52 -1.06
N GLY A 261 1.20 -5.98 -2.29
CA GLY A 261 2.24 -6.37 -3.26
C GLY A 261 2.97 -5.21 -3.94
N PRO A 262 4.11 -5.46 -4.62
CA PRO A 262 4.83 -4.45 -5.38
C PRO A 262 3.99 -3.98 -6.59
N GLY A 263 3.42 -2.78 -6.50
CA GLY A 263 2.47 -2.25 -7.48
C GLY A 263 1.02 -2.23 -6.99
N ALA A 264 0.81 -2.48 -5.69
CA ALA A 264 -0.48 -2.39 -5.03
C ALA A 264 -1.25 -1.14 -5.48
N ARG A 265 -2.40 -1.39 -6.10
CA ARG A 265 -3.38 -0.33 -6.38
C ARG A 265 -4.26 -0.33 -5.15
N LYS A 266 -4.37 0.81 -4.47
CA LYS A 266 -5.64 1.08 -3.79
C LYS A 266 -6.66 0.98 -4.90
N GLU A 267 -7.51 -0.05 -4.87
CA GLU A 267 -8.55 -0.19 -5.89
C GLU A 267 -9.22 1.18 -6.07
N PRO A 268 -9.58 1.57 -7.31
CA PRO A 268 -10.58 2.62 -7.47
C PRO A 268 -11.75 2.27 -6.56
N GLU A 269 -12.42 3.30 -6.01
CA GLU A 269 -13.64 3.14 -5.20
C GLU A 269 -14.43 1.94 -5.71
N PRO A 270 -14.75 0.97 -4.82
CA PRO A 270 -15.24 -0.32 -5.25
C PRO A 270 -16.32 -0.18 -6.33
N SER A 271 -16.16 -0.89 -7.45
CA SER A 271 -17.03 -0.74 -8.63
C SER A 271 -18.46 -1.28 -8.42
N TRP A 272 -18.84 -1.61 -7.18
CA TRP A 272 -20.19 -2.00 -6.79
C TRP A 272 -21.00 -0.79 -6.30
N PHE A 273 -20.87 0.31 -7.04
CA PHE A 273 -21.81 1.43 -7.08
C PHE A 273 -22.59 1.38 -8.40
#